data_AF-A0A939I4I1-F1
#
_entry.id   AF-A0A939I4I1-F1
#
_cell.length_a   1.000
_cell.length_b   1.000
_cell.length_c   1.000
_cell.angle_alpha   90.00
_cell.angle_beta   90.00
_cell.angle_gamma   90.00
#
_symmetry.space_group_name_H-M   'P 1'
#
loop_
_entity.id
_entity.type
_entity.pdbx_description
1 polymer ?
#
loop_
_entity_poly.entity_id
_entity_poly.type
_entity_poly.pdbx_seq_one_letter_code
_entity_poly.pdbx_strand_id
1 'polypeptide(L)'
;MTIQPAILEKLESLPESLQLKVLQYIDSLIENREQYMAKGHPAANQPTEQETAPKKYRVAGTMKGMIIMSDDFDEPLEDLKDYM
;
A
#
# COMPACT_ATOMS: atom_id res chain seq x y z
N MET A 1 -11.86 6.94 29.51
CA MET A 1 -10.39 6.99 29.52
C MET A 1 -9.95 8.06 28.53
N THR A 2 -9.24 9.10 28.99
CA THR A 2 -8.64 10.11 28.10
C THR A 2 -7.28 9.59 27.64
N ILE A 3 -7.04 9.54 26.32
CA ILE A 3 -5.80 8.99 25.75
C ILE A 3 -4.67 10.03 25.78
N GLN A 4 -5.04 11.32 25.89
CA GLN A 4 -4.13 12.46 25.91
C GLN A 4 -3.06 12.39 27.02
N PRO A 5 -3.39 12.15 28.30
CA PRO A 5 -2.37 12.06 29.35
C PRO A 5 -1.39 10.92 29.13
N ALA A 6 -1.85 9.77 28.62
CA ALA A 6 -0.99 8.62 28.34
C ALA A 6 -0.02 8.84 27.15
N ILE A 7 -0.40 9.70 26.20
CA ILE A 7 0.50 10.08 25.09
C ILE A 7 1.62 10.98 25.60
N LEU A 8 1.32 11.93 26.49
CA LEU A 8 2.30 12.86 27.06
C LEU A 8 3.37 12.13 27.88
N GLU A 9 2.96 11.23 28.78
CA GLU A 9 3.89 10.42 29.58
C GLU A 9 4.85 9.60 28.70
N LYS A 10 4.32 9.01 27.61
CA LYS A 10 5.15 8.24 26.66
C LYS A 10 6.08 9.12 25.84
N LEU A 11 5.65 10.33 25.45
CA LEU A 11 6.47 11.30 24.75
C LEU A 11 7.66 11.78 25.58
N GLU A 12 7.47 12.02 26.87
CA GLU A 12 8.54 12.43 27.79
C GLU A 12 9.61 11.34 27.98
N SER A 13 9.23 10.07 27.90
CA SER A 13 10.17 8.93 27.98
C SER A 13 11.01 8.70 26.71
N LEU A 14 10.65 9.35 25.60
CA LEU A 14 11.28 9.13 24.29
C LEU A 14 12.45 10.10 24.05
N PRO A 15 13.53 9.65 23.41
CA PRO A 15 14.59 10.53 22.90
C PRO A 15 14.05 11.54 21.88
N GLU A 16 14.71 12.71 21.81
CA GLU A 16 14.32 13.85 20.96
C GLU A 16 14.17 13.47 19.47
N SER A 17 15.00 12.55 18.97
CA SER A 17 14.91 12.05 17.59
C SER A 17 13.60 11.31 17.29
N LEU A 18 13.05 10.58 18.27
CA LEU A 18 11.78 9.88 18.12
C LEU A 18 10.58 10.80 18.34
N GLN A 19 10.72 11.83 19.18
CA GLN A 19 9.70 12.86 19.34
C GLN A 19 9.41 13.58 18.01
N LEU A 20 10.46 13.83 17.22
CA LEU A 20 10.35 14.46 15.90
C LEU A 20 9.53 13.60 14.92
N LYS A 21 9.71 12.28 14.96
CA LYS A 21 8.92 11.33 14.18
C LYS A 21 7.45 11.29 14.63
N VAL A 22 7.20 11.42 15.93
CA VAL A 22 5.83 11.50 16.46
C VAL A 22 5.15 12.79 16.00
N LEU A 23 5.85 13.92 16.00
CA LEU A 23 5.35 15.20 15.51
C LEU A 23 4.94 15.10 14.03
N GLN A 24 5.82 14.60 13.17
CA GLN A 24 5.51 14.36 11.75
C GLN A 24 4.28 13.46 11.56
N TYR A 25 4.15 12.44 12.41
CA TYR A 25 2.99 11.55 12.34
C TYR A 25 1.69 12.27 12.73
N ILE A 26 1.71 13.08 13.79
CA ILE A 26 0.56 13.90 14.19
C ILE A 26 0.16 14.86 13.07
N ASP A 27 1.12 15.52 12.43
CA ASP A 27 0.85 16.41 11.29
C ASP A 27 0.16 15.66 10.15
N SER A 28 0.65 14.45 9.83
CA SER A 28 0.05 13.60 8.79
C SER A 28 -1.38 13.17 9.11
N LEU A 29 -1.69 12.95 10.40
CA LEU A 29 -3.03 12.59 10.86
C LEU A 29 -4.01 13.77 10.76
N ILE A 30 -3.53 14.99 11.02
CA ILE A 30 -4.32 16.20 10.88
C ILE A 30 -4.60 16.47 9.40
N GLU A 31 -3.59 16.37 8.54
CA GLU A 31 -3.69 16.61 7.10
C GLU A 31 -4.64 15.59 6.42
N ASN A 32 -4.57 14.33 6.81
CA ASN A 32 -5.39 13.26 6.22
C ASN A 32 -6.67 12.94 7.03
N ARG A 33 -7.09 13.84 7.93
CA ARG A 33 -8.25 13.67 8.82
C ARG A 33 -9.51 13.18 8.11
N GLU A 34 -9.85 13.77 6.97
CA GLU A 34 -11.05 13.42 6.19
C GLU A 34 -11.00 11.97 5.69
N GLN A 35 -9.81 11.47 5.33
CA GLN A 35 -9.64 10.09 4.89
C GLN A 35 -9.83 9.09 6.04
N TYR A 36 -9.47 9.47 7.26
CA TYR A 36 -9.67 8.66 8.47
C TYR A 36 -11.09 8.77 9.03
N MET A 37 -11.81 9.87 8.78
CA MET A 37 -13.22 10.01 9.16
C MET A 37 -14.16 9.31 8.16
N ALA A 38 -13.84 9.34 6.86
CA ALA A 38 -14.61 8.63 5.83
C ALA A 38 -14.45 7.10 5.91
N LYS A 39 -13.27 6.62 6.36
CA LYS A 39 -13.02 5.22 6.69
C LYS A 39 -13.17 5.05 8.20
N GLY A 40 -14.40 4.98 8.71
CA GLY A 40 -14.68 4.92 10.15
C GLY A 40 -13.65 4.09 10.92
N HIS A 41 -12.87 4.76 11.78
CA HIS A 41 -11.92 4.21 12.76
C HIS A 41 -11.09 2.98 12.32
N PRO A 42 -9.81 3.12 11.93
CA PRO A 42 -8.90 1.99 11.80
C PRO A 42 -8.22 1.70 13.16
N ALA A 43 -9.00 1.40 14.19
CA ALA A 43 -8.47 0.88 15.45
C ALA A 43 -8.80 -0.62 15.54
N ALA A 44 -7.75 -1.43 15.37
CA ALA A 44 -7.74 -2.90 15.34
C ALA A 44 -8.18 -3.53 14.00
N ASN A 45 -7.18 -4.02 13.24
CA ASN A 45 -7.30 -4.95 12.11
C ASN A 45 -8.27 -4.53 11.00
N GLN A 46 -7.77 -3.88 9.95
CA GLN A 46 -8.54 -3.70 8.72
C GLN A 46 -8.67 -5.03 7.96
N PRO A 47 -9.88 -5.58 7.78
CA PRO A 47 -10.40 -5.87 6.47
C PRO A 47 -11.33 -4.71 6.13
N THR A 48 -10.92 -3.88 5.18
CA THR A 48 -11.82 -2.93 4.52
C THR A 48 -13.03 -3.71 4.00
N GLU A 49 -14.18 -3.52 4.63
CA GLU A 49 -15.50 -3.86 4.12
C GLU A 49 -15.77 -3.00 2.88
N GLN A 50 -15.12 -3.37 1.78
CA GLN A 50 -15.69 -3.27 0.46
C GLN A 50 -16.46 -4.57 0.21
N GLU A 51 -17.49 -4.83 1.03
CA GLU A 51 -18.59 -5.72 0.68
C GLU A 51 -19.53 -4.89 -0.18
N THR A 52 -19.40 -4.93 -1.51
CA THR A 52 -20.49 -5.40 -2.39
C THR A 52 -19.99 -5.55 -3.84
N ALA A 53 -18.69 -5.72 -4.05
CA ALA A 53 -18.20 -6.27 -5.31
C ALA A 53 -17.63 -7.66 -5.03
N PRO A 54 -18.11 -8.74 -5.67
CA PRO A 54 -17.44 -10.02 -5.56
C PRO A 54 -15.98 -9.80 -5.97
N LYS A 55 -15.06 -10.02 -5.03
CA LYS A 55 -13.61 -9.94 -5.29
C LYS A 55 -13.34 -10.88 -6.46
N LYS A 56 -13.13 -10.31 -7.66
CA LYS A 56 -12.76 -11.09 -8.84
C LYS A 56 -11.34 -11.60 -8.61
N TYR A 57 -11.24 -12.81 -8.07
CA TYR A 57 -9.97 -13.52 -8.02
C TYR A 57 -9.49 -13.74 -9.45
N ARG A 58 -8.22 -13.43 -9.71
CA ARG A 58 -7.59 -13.76 -10.99
C ARG A 58 -7.51 -15.28 -11.07
N VAL A 59 -8.30 -15.88 -11.95
CA VAL A 59 -8.25 -17.32 -12.23
C VAL A 59 -7.00 -17.59 -13.08
N ALA A 60 -6.23 -18.62 -12.74
CA ALA A 60 -5.09 -19.03 -13.56
C ALA A 60 -5.56 -19.42 -14.97
N GLY A 61 -4.82 -19.01 -16.00
CA GLY A 61 -5.15 -19.33 -17.39
C GLY A 61 -6.19 -18.42 -18.05
N THR A 62 -6.64 -17.32 -17.41
CA THR A 62 -7.52 -16.32 -18.04
C THR A 62 -6.92 -15.63 -19.26
N MET A 63 -5.60 -15.63 -19.36
CA MET A 63 -4.86 -15.09 -20.51
C MET A 63 -4.48 -16.17 -21.55
N LYS A 64 -4.99 -17.40 -21.42
CA LYS A 64 -4.70 -18.47 -22.39
C LYS A 64 -5.22 -18.05 -23.78
N GLY A 65 -4.32 -18.03 -24.76
CA GLY A 65 -4.63 -17.63 -26.14
C GLY A 65 -4.66 -16.12 -26.39
N MET A 66 -4.38 -15.29 -25.38
CA MET A 66 -4.21 -13.84 -25.59
C MET A 66 -2.82 -13.46 -26.10
N ILE A 67 -1.83 -14.34 -25.92
CA ILE A 67 -0.49 -14.16 -26.43
C ILE A 67 -0.37 -14.97 -27.73
N ILE A 68 -0.12 -14.28 -28.83
CA ILE A 68 0.16 -14.87 -30.14
C ILE A 68 1.67 -14.72 -30.35
N MET A 69 2.38 -15.83 -30.42
CA MET A 69 3.80 -15.86 -30.77
C MET A 69 3.89 -15.92 -32.30
N SER A 70 4.72 -15.06 -32.87
CA SER A 70 5.03 -15.10 -34.30
C SER A 70 6.02 -16.23 -34.57
N ASP A 71 5.99 -16.80 -35.79
CA ASP A 71 6.84 -17.94 -36.18
C ASP A 71 8.34 -17.58 -36.20
N ASP A 72 8.67 -16.28 -36.24
CA ASP A 72 10.02 -15.71 -36.24
C ASP A 72 10.53 -15.31 -34.83
N PHE A 73 9.83 -15.68 -33.75
CA PHE A 73 10.21 -15.30 -32.39
C PHE A 73 11.63 -15.74 -31.98
N ASP A 74 12.08 -16.89 -32.50
CA ASP A 74 13.42 -17.43 -32.23
C ASP A 74 14.50 -16.78 -33.12
N GLU A 75 14.13 -15.92 -34.08
CA GLU A 75 15.11 -15.24 -34.93
C GLU A 75 15.84 -14.13 -34.17
N PRO A 76 17.16 -13.99 -34.35
CA PRO A 76 17.92 -12.94 -33.68
C PRO A 76 17.48 -11.57 -34.19
N LEU A 77 17.05 -10.70 -33.27
CA LEU A 77 16.75 -9.30 -33.59
C LEU A 77 17.99 -8.65 -34.20
N GLU A 78 17.79 -7.91 -35.30
CA GLU A 78 18.91 -7.33 -36.06
C GLU A 78 19.84 -6.47 -35.18
N ASP A 79 19.26 -5.73 -34.24
CA ASP A 79 19.99 -4.88 -33.29
C ASP A 79 20.72 -5.65 -32.17
N LEU A 80 20.39 -6.94 -31.97
CA LEU A 80 21.00 -7.81 -30.95
C LEU A 80 21.95 -8.86 -31.55
N LYS A 81 22.07 -8.94 -32.88
CA LYS A 81 22.99 -9.87 -33.57
C LYS A 81 24.45 -9.68 -33.13
N ASP A 82 24.85 -8.46 -32.82
CA ASP A 82 26.21 -8.14 -32.39
C ASP A 82 26.50 -8.52 -30.91
N TYR A 83 25.50 -9.00 -30.16
CA TYR A 83 25.60 -9.29 -28.72
C TYR A 83 25.34 -10.76 -28.33
N MET A 84 24.91 -11.62 -29.27
CA MET A 84 24.77 -13.07 -29.09
C MET A 84 25.93 -13.83 -29.74
#